data_AF-A0A5L8V284-F1
#
_entry.id   AF-A0A5L8V284-F1
#
_cell.length_a   1.000
_cell.length_b   1.000
_cell.length_c   1.000
_cell.angle_alpha   90.00
_cell.angle_beta   90.00
_cell.angle_gamma   90.00
#
_symmetry.space_group_name_H-M   'P 1'
#
loop_
_entity.id
_entity.type
_entity.pdbx_description
1 polymer ?
#
loop_
_entity_poly.entity_id
_entity_poly.type
_entity_poly.pdbx_seq_one_letter_code
_entity_poly.pdbx_strand_id
1 'polypeptide(L)'
;MKRVVLILALFLASCADKNEVQKDVDLKTQTLMFAQKHKISIDELNIVATLSYLNPTLDEESERDIFILSFTPYLLEFHSLKVFINHREAQVEALKTNDELLKYLINNSYTKYFKVYLPSFKKENFLKARVCSLEFACFELDFQRYPKSLYYRSEDVDTQYN
;
A
#
# COMPACT_ATOMS: atom_id res chain seq x y z
N MET A 1 -18.20 -25.36 -38.68
CA MET A 1 -18.61 -24.23 -37.80
C MET A 1 -18.25 -24.43 -36.33
N LYS A 2 -18.54 -25.57 -35.68
CA LYS A 2 -18.20 -25.80 -34.25
C LYS A 2 -16.71 -25.64 -33.87
N ARG A 3 -15.76 -26.01 -34.74
CA ARG A 3 -14.32 -25.91 -34.44
C ARG A 3 -13.76 -24.47 -34.52
N VAL A 4 -14.37 -23.59 -35.30
CA VAL A 4 -13.92 -22.19 -35.46
C VAL A 4 -14.31 -21.35 -34.24
N VAL A 5 -15.48 -21.64 -33.65
CA VAL A 5 -15.96 -20.96 -32.43
C VAL A 5 -15.06 -21.25 -31.22
N LEU A 6 -14.51 -22.45 -31.12
CA LEU A 6 -13.61 -22.83 -30.01
C LEU A 6 -12.27 -22.09 -30.05
N ILE A 7 -11.72 -21.87 -31.25
CA ILE A 7 -10.47 -21.14 -31.45
C ILE A 7 -10.65 -19.66 -31.15
N LEU A 8 -11.78 -19.07 -31.57
CA LEU A 8 -12.11 -17.67 -31.27
C LEU A 8 -12.31 -17.41 -29.77
N ALA A 9 -12.89 -18.37 -29.03
CA ALA A 9 -13.04 -18.30 -27.58
C ALA A 9 -11.69 -18.34 -26.84
N LEU A 10 -10.71 -19.11 -27.33
CA LEU A 10 -9.36 -19.17 -26.75
C LEU A 10 -8.58 -17.86 -26.92
N PHE A 11 -8.79 -17.13 -28.03
CA PHE A 11 -8.16 -15.82 -28.22
C PHE A 11 -8.78 -14.71 -27.36
N LEU A 12 -10.08 -14.78 -27.07
CA LEU A 12 -10.76 -13.81 -26.20
C LEU A 12 -10.39 -13.98 -24.71
N ALA A 13 -10.15 -15.22 -24.26
CA ALA A 13 -9.71 -15.49 -22.89
C ALA A 13 -8.30 -14.92 -22.59
N SER A 14 -7.41 -14.85 -23.59
CA SER A 14 -6.03 -14.35 -23.43
C SER A 14 -5.91 -12.83 -23.26
N CYS A 15 -6.94 -12.05 -23.59
CA CYS A 15 -6.90 -10.59 -23.48
C CYS A 15 -7.47 -10.06 -22.15
N ALA A 16 -8.29 -10.83 -21.44
CA ALA A 16 -8.84 -10.41 -20.15
C ALA A 16 -7.78 -10.42 -19.03
N ASP A 17 -6.91 -11.42 -19.04
CA ASP A 17 -5.97 -11.70 -17.93
C ASP A 17 -4.79 -10.73 -17.86
N LYS A 18 -4.36 -10.17 -19.01
CA LYS A 18 -3.24 -9.21 -19.05
C LYS A 18 -3.56 -7.88 -18.38
N ASN A 19 -4.83 -7.50 -18.38
CA ASN A 19 -5.26 -6.21 -17.83
C ASN A 19 -5.21 -6.20 -16.30
N GLU A 20 -5.53 -7.32 -15.64
CA GLU A 20 -5.48 -7.41 -14.18
C GLU A 20 -4.04 -7.39 -13.64
N VAL A 21 -3.14 -8.16 -14.28
CA VAL A 21 -1.72 -8.18 -13.89
C VAL A 21 -1.08 -6.81 -14.05
N GLN A 22 -1.37 -6.11 -15.16
CA GLN A 22 -0.85 -4.75 -15.38
C GLN A 22 -1.43 -3.76 -14.36
N LYS A 23 -2.74 -3.84 -14.09
CA LYS A 23 -3.39 -3.00 -13.07
C LYS A 23 -2.72 -3.17 -11.70
N ASP A 24 -2.44 -4.39 -11.27
CA ASP A 24 -1.77 -4.65 -10.00
C ASP A 24 -0.34 -4.07 -9.96
N VAL A 25 0.41 -4.18 -11.06
CA VAL A 25 1.75 -3.57 -11.16
C VAL A 25 1.67 -2.05 -11.06
N ASP A 26 0.67 -1.44 -11.70
CA ASP A 26 0.47 0.01 -11.67
C ASP A 26 0.10 0.49 -10.27
N LEU A 27 -0.81 -0.23 -9.57
CA LEU A 27 -1.17 0.06 -8.19
C LEU A 27 0.03 -0.01 -7.23
N LYS A 28 0.89 -1.01 -7.39
CA LYS A 28 2.13 -1.14 -6.60
C LYS A 28 3.08 0.02 -6.87
N THR A 29 3.25 0.38 -8.14
CA THR A 29 4.13 1.48 -8.56
C THR A 29 3.65 2.82 -8.02
N GLN A 30 2.36 3.10 -8.10
CA GLN A 30 1.76 4.29 -7.51
C GLN A 30 1.93 4.32 -5.98
N THR A 31 1.77 3.18 -5.32
CA THR A 31 1.88 3.11 -3.86
C THR A 31 3.31 3.38 -3.38
N LEU A 32 4.33 2.98 -4.16
CA LEU A 32 5.72 3.32 -3.87
C LEU A 32 6.00 4.83 -3.80
N MET A 33 5.24 5.65 -4.54
CA MET A 33 5.37 7.12 -4.48
C MET A 33 4.99 7.69 -3.11
N PHE A 34 4.17 6.95 -2.36
CA PHE A 34 3.69 7.32 -1.03
C PHE A 34 4.25 6.42 0.07
N ALA A 35 5.38 5.76 -0.22
CA ALA A 35 6.10 4.93 0.71
C ALA A 35 7.34 5.66 1.26
N GLN A 36 7.55 5.55 2.56
CA GLN A 36 8.80 5.95 3.19
C GLN A 36 9.44 4.79 3.91
N LYS A 37 10.77 4.79 3.95
CA LYS A 37 11.55 3.72 4.57
C LYS A 37 12.46 4.26 5.66
N HIS A 38 12.67 3.43 6.67
CA HIS A 38 13.61 3.66 7.74
C HIS A 38 14.45 2.42 7.96
N LYS A 39 15.75 2.59 8.20
CA LYS A 39 16.66 1.50 8.52
C LYS A 39 16.78 1.40 10.04
N ILE A 40 16.44 0.24 10.58
CA ILE A 40 16.62 -0.13 11.98
C ILE A 40 17.83 -1.06 12.05
N SER A 41 18.77 -0.77 12.95
CA SER A 41 19.93 -1.62 13.21
C SER A 41 19.90 -2.02 14.69
N ILE A 42 19.78 -3.31 14.97
CA ILE A 42 19.77 -3.88 16.33
C ILE A 42 20.80 -5.01 16.32
N ASP A 43 21.85 -4.87 17.14
CA ASP A 43 23.00 -5.77 17.13
C ASP A 43 23.56 -5.98 15.70
N GLU A 44 23.56 -7.22 15.20
CA GLU A 44 24.01 -7.58 13.85
C GLU A 44 22.86 -7.58 12.80
N LEU A 45 21.63 -7.32 13.23
CA LEU A 45 20.44 -7.35 12.37
C LEU A 45 20.19 -5.99 11.74
N ASN A 46 19.99 -6.00 10.42
CA ASN A 46 19.59 -4.83 9.65
C ASN A 46 18.17 -5.05 9.11
N ILE A 47 17.25 -4.21 9.53
CA ILE A 47 15.83 -4.31 9.17
C ILE A 47 15.40 -3.01 8.51
N VAL A 48 14.67 -3.14 7.41
CA VAL A 48 14.03 -2.01 6.74
C VAL A 48 12.57 -2.01 7.15
N ALA A 49 12.17 -0.95 7.86
CA ALA A 49 10.77 -0.63 8.05
C ALA A 49 10.30 0.23 6.87
N THR A 50 9.19 -0.13 6.25
CA THR A 50 8.54 0.70 5.22
C THR A 50 7.13 1.03 5.66
N LEU A 51 6.73 2.28 5.55
CA LEU A 51 5.35 2.71 5.80
C LEU A 51 4.81 3.34 4.51
N SER A 52 3.71 2.80 4.00
CA SER A 52 3.09 3.23 2.74
C SER A 52 1.71 3.80 3.01
N TYR A 53 1.43 5.03 2.59
CA TYR A 53 0.11 5.65 2.68
C TYR A 53 -0.76 5.21 1.50
N LEU A 54 -1.83 4.45 1.77
CA LEU A 54 -2.61 3.79 0.72
C LEU A 54 -3.74 4.65 0.15
N ASN A 55 -4.28 5.63 0.89
CA ASN A 55 -5.48 6.34 0.45
C ASN A 55 -5.44 6.90 -0.99
N PRO A 56 -4.29 7.42 -1.50
CA PRO A 56 -4.23 7.89 -2.88
C PRO A 56 -4.39 6.77 -3.92
N THR A 57 -4.11 5.52 -3.56
CA THR A 57 -4.07 4.36 -4.47
C THR A 57 -5.18 3.34 -4.25
N LEU A 58 -5.98 3.48 -3.19
CA LEU A 58 -7.15 2.62 -2.98
C LEU A 58 -8.13 2.72 -4.15
N ASP A 59 -8.68 1.58 -4.58
CA ASP A 59 -9.74 1.55 -5.60
C ASP A 59 -10.91 2.47 -5.20
N GLU A 60 -11.36 2.36 -3.94
CA GLU A 60 -12.43 3.16 -3.35
C GLU A 60 -11.90 4.20 -2.36
N GLU A 61 -12.59 5.33 -2.24
CA GLU A 61 -12.28 6.31 -1.20
C GLU A 61 -12.51 5.72 0.19
N SER A 62 -11.62 6.06 1.14
CA SER A 62 -11.74 5.63 2.52
C SER A 62 -11.91 6.82 3.45
N GLU A 63 -12.86 6.72 4.38
CA GLU A 63 -13.03 7.65 5.50
C GLU A 63 -11.95 7.48 6.59
N ARG A 64 -11.07 6.49 6.44
CA ARG A 64 -9.91 6.27 7.31
C ARG A 64 -8.64 6.56 6.55
N ASP A 65 -7.63 7.10 7.23
CA ASP A 65 -6.27 7.02 6.72
C ASP A 65 -5.76 5.60 6.95
N ILE A 66 -5.32 4.96 5.89
CA ILE A 66 -4.81 3.59 5.88
C ILE A 66 -3.37 3.65 5.43
N PHE A 67 -2.51 3.07 6.26
CA PHE A 67 -1.12 2.82 5.95
C PHE A 67 -0.82 1.34 6.06
N ILE A 68 0.18 0.88 5.31
CA ILE A 68 0.79 -0.42 5.55
C ILE A 68 2.20 -0.23 6.05
N LEU A 69 2.44 -0.71 7.27
CA LEU A 69 3.75 -0.83 7.88
C LEU A 69 4.29 -2.21 7.59
N SER A 70 5.50 -2.29 7.06
CA SER A 70 6.18 -3.55 6.76
C SER A 70 7.59 -3.58 7.33
N PHE A 71 8.05 -4.76 7.71
CA PHE A 71 9.42 -4.98 8.19
C PHE A 71 10.06 -6.11 7.41
N THR A 72 11.22 -5.82 6.82
CA THR A 72 12.01 -6.76 6.03
C THR A 72 13.46 -6.79 6.53
N PRO A 73 14.02 -7.95 6.88
CA PRO A 73 13.37 -9.27 6.97
C PRO A 73 12.43 -9.38 8.18
N TYR A 74 11.52 -10.38 8.22
CA TYR A 74 10.58 -10.62 9.34
C TYR A 74 11.21 -11.17 10.63
N LEU A 75 12.46 -10.84 10.92
CA LEU A 75 13.22 -11.45 12.03
C LEU A 75 12.81 -10.94 13.43
N LEU A 76 11.99 -9.90 13.51
CA LEU A 76 11.48 -9.38 14.79
C LEU A 76 10.11 -9.96 15.12
N GLU A 77 10.00 -10.43 16.36
CA GLU A 77 8.70 -10.57 17.01
C GLU A 77 8.33 -9.26 17.67
N PHE A 78 7.14 -8.74 17.32
CA PHE A 78 6.68 -7.44 17.79
C PHE A 78 5.66 -7.66 18.91
N HIS A 79 6.06 -7.44 20.16
CA HIS A 79 5.15 -7.61 21.29
C HIS A 79 4.37 -6.33 21.63
N SER A 80 4.80 -5.17 21.11
CA SER A 80 4.34 -3.85 21.59
C SER A 80 4.38 -2.75 20.53
N LEU A 81 4.10 -3.11 19.28
CA LEU A 81 4.12 -2.16 18.16
C LEU A 81 3.02 -1.11 18.30
N LYS A 82 3.42 0.16 18.38
CA LYS A 82 2.52 1.31 18.42
C LYS A 82 2.84 2.27 17.29
N VAL A 83 1.80 2.83 16.69
CA VAL A 83 1.93 3.84 15.64
C VAL A 83 1.06 5.03 15.97
N PHE A 84 1.64 6.22 15.85
CA PHE A 84 0.95 7.48 16.03
C PHE A 84 0.98 8.26 14.72
N ILE A 85 -0.17 8.77 14.28
CA ILE A 85 -0.27 9.67 13.14
C ILE A 85 -0.73 11.03 13.66
N ASN A 86 0.10 12.06 13.49
CA ASN A 86 -0.16 13.41 14.01
C ASN A 86 -0.53 13.38 15.51
N HIS A 87 0.27 12.68 16.31
CA HIS A 87 0.10 12.50 17.76
C HIS A 87 -1.13 11.69 18.20
N ARG A 88 -1.90 11.11 17.28
CA ARG A 88 -3.04 10.23 17.59
C ARG A 88 -2.64 8.78 17.39
N GLU A 89 -2.91 7.94 18.38
CA GLU A 89 -2.66 6.50 18.30
C GLU A 89 -3.56 5.87 17.24
N ALA A 90 -2.94 5.13 16.32
CA ALA A 90 -3.61 4.40 15.26
C ALA A 90 -3.80 2.94 15.68
N GLN A 91 -4.82 2.29 15.11
CA GLN A 91 -5.00 0.85 15.26
C GLN A 91 -3.97 0.12 14.39
N VAL A 92 -3.38 -0.94 14.92
CA VAL A 92 -2.36 -1.74 14.24
C VAL A 92 -2.77 -3.20 14.26
N GLU A 93 -2.87 -3.81 13.07
CA GLU A 93 -3.29 -5.20 12.90
C GLU A 93 -2.35 -5.92 11.94
N ALA A 94 -1.92 -7.14 12.26
CA ALA A 94 -1.13 -7.94 11.33
C ALA A 94 -1.99 -8.35 10.12
N LEU A 95 -1.46 -8.17 8.91
CA LEU A 95 -2.13 -8.64 7.69
C LEU A 95 -2.02 -10.16 7.56
N LYS A 96 -3.09 -10.77 7.05
CA LYS A 96 -3.07 -12.18 6.65
C LYS A 96 -2.36 -12.32 5.30
N THR A 97 -1.86 -13.52 5.02
CA THR A 97 -1.11 -13.83 3.77
C THR A 97 -1.89 -13.53 2.49
N ASN A 98 -3.23 -13.55 2.54
CA ASN A 98 -4.12 -13.32 1.39
C ASN A 98 -4.99 -12.06 1.57
N ASP A 99 -4.52 -11.08 2.34
CA ASP A 99 -5.25 -9.82 2.51
C ASP A 99 -5.29 -9.02 1.21
N GLU A 100 -6.46 -8.50 0.84
CA GLU A 100 -6.65 -7.74 -0.40
C GLU A 100 -5.76 -6.50 -0.48
N LEU A 101 -5.35 -5.92 0.65
CA LEU A 101 -4.45 -4.76 0.68
C LEU A 101 -3.05 -5.09 0.16
N LEU A 102 -2.66 -6.37 0.08
CA LEU A 102 -1.36 -6.77 -0.45
C LEU A 102 -1.22 -6.50 -1.96
N LYS A 103 -2.33 -6.35 -2.70
CA LYS A 103 -2.27 -6.01 -4.13
C LYS A 103 -1.63 -4.63 -4.38
N TYR A 104 -1.70 -3.72 -3.41
CA TYR A 104 -1.10 -2.39 -3.49
C TYR A 104 0.41 -2.37 -3.16
N LEU A 105 1.00 -3.49 -2.74
CA LEU A 105 2.36 -3.52 -2.21
C LEU A 105 3.28 -4.41 -3.02
N ILE A 106 4.57 -4.07 -3.03
CA ILE A 106 5.60 -5.03 -3.40
C ILE A 106 5.70 -6.05 -2.26
N ASN A 107 4.99 -7.17 -2.43
CA ASN A 107 4.97 -8.24 -1.46
C ASN A 107 6.14 -9.22 -1.66
N ASN A 108 6.59 -9.81 -0.56
CA ASN A 108 7.58 -10.90 -0.57
C ASN A 108 7.41 -11.74 0.70
N SER A 109 7.88 -12.99 0.64
CA SER A 109 7.77 -13.96 1.74
C SER A 109 8.62 -13.61 2.97
N TYR A 110 9.58 -12.70 2.84
CA TYR A 110 10.50 -12.29 3.91
C TYR A 110 10.06 -11.04 4.65
N THR A 111 8.80 -10.62 4.49
CA THR A 111 8.31 -9.38 5.09
C THR A 111 7.05 -9.61 5.91
N LYS A 112 7.01 -9.01 7.10
CA LYS A 112 5.82 -8.98 7.95
C LYS A 112 5.09 -7.67 7.69
N TYR A 113 3.78 -7.74 7.46
CA TYR A 113 2.94 -6.58 7.14
C TYR A 113 1.92 -6.32 8.23
N PHE A 114 1.71 -5.04 8.52
CA PHE A 114 0.74 -4.54 9.47
C PHE A 114 -0.09 -3.45 8.82
N LYS A 115 -1.40 -3.56 8.94
CA LYS A 115 -2.32 -2.49 8.64
C LYS A 115 -2.30 -1.50 9.79
N VAL A 116 -2.09 -0.24 9.47
CA VAL A 116 -2.16 0.87 10.41
C VAL A 116 -3.29 1.79 9.96
N TYR A 117 -4.27 2.07 10.82
CA TYR A 117 -5.37 2.94 10.42
C TYR A 117 -5.98 3.77 11.55
N LEU A 118 -6.57 4.89 11.16
CA LEU A 118 -7.29 5.82 12.02
C LEU A 118 -8.34 6.61 11.22
N PRO A 119 -9.37 7.20 11.86
CA PRO A 119 -10.28 8.12 11.18
C PRO A 119 -9.51 9.24 10.46
N SER A 120 -9.89 9.54 9.21
CA SER A 120 -9.19 10.53 8.40
C SER A 120 -9.58 11.96 8.79
N PHE A 121 -8.61 12.78 9.15
CA PHE A 121 -8.81 14.20 9.44
C PHE A 121 -8.50 15.06 8.22
N LYS A 122 -9.40 15.12 7.23
CA LYS A 122 -9.18 15.71 5.88
C LYS A 122 -8.61 17.14 5.84
N LYS A 123 -8.59 17.88 6.96
CA LYS A 123 -7.98 19.23 7.08
C LYS A 123 -6.44 19.23 7.17
N GLU A 124 -5.83 18.11 7.51
CA GLU A 124 -4.37 18.01 7.67
C GLU A 124 -3.70 17.61 6.35
N ASN A 125 -2.82 18.46 5.81
CA ASN A 125 -2.10 18.18 4.56
C ASN A 125 -0.81 17.37 4.77
N PHE A 126 -0.27 17.39 5.99
CA PHE A 126 0.92 16.64 6.37
C PHE A 126 0.56 15.60 7.41
N LEU A 127 1.07 14.38 7.23
CA LEU A 127 0.88 13.27 8.14
C LEU A 127 2.24 12.85 8.67
N LYS A 128 2.49 13.10 9.94
CA LYS A 128 3.69 12.67 10.64
C LYS A 128 3.41 11.36 11.35
N ALA A 129 4.02 10.29 10.87
CA ALA A 129 3.92 8.97 11.47
C ALA A 129 5.09 8.77 12.44
N ARG A 130 4.79 8.35 13.67
CA ARG A 130 5.77 7.92 14.66
C ARG A 130 5.52 6.46 15.01
N VAL A 131 6.49 5.61 14.73
CA VAL A 131 6.43 4.16 14.98
C VAL A 131 7.33 3.84 16.17
N CYS A 132 6.80 3.11 17.14
CA CYS A 132 7.48 2.75 18.38
C CYS A 132 7.28 1.27 18.68
N SER A 133 8.29 0.62 19.26
CA SER A 133 8.22 -0.74 19.76
C SER A 133 9.19 -0.88 20.94
N LEU A 134 9.07 -1.93 21.76
CA LEU A 134 10.06 -2.21 22.81
C LEU A 134 11.38 -2.72 22.23
N GLU A 135 11.34 -3.26 21.02
CA GLU A 135 12.46 -3.89 20.31
C GLU A 135 13.35 -2.86 19.59
N PHE A 136 12.87 -1.63 19.36
CA PHE A 136 13.63 -0.55 18.72
C PHE A 136 13.18 0.85 19.17
N ALA A 137 14.12 1.80 19.17
CA ALA A 137 13.80 3.20 19.45
C ALA A 137 12.81 3.77 18.41
N CYS A 138 11.87 4.60 18.87
CA CYS A 138 10.88 5.18 17.97
C CYS A 138 11.53 5.94 16.80
N PHE A 139 10.93 5.83 15.62
CA PHE A 139 11.31 6.61 14.45
C PHE A 139 10.11 7.36 13.86
N GLU A 140 10.40 8.40 13.09
CA GLU A 140 9.40 9.26 12.47
C GLU A 140 9.53 9.25 10.95
N LEU A 141 8.40 9.34 10.26
CA LEU A 141 8.26 9.39 8.82
C LEU A 141 7.22 10.45 8.45
N ASP A 142 7.50 11.25 7.43
CA ASP A 142 6.71 12.43 7.09
C ASP A 142 6.05 12.27 5.74
N PHE A 143 4.72 12.25 5.69
CA PHE A 143 3.95 12.11 4.47
C PHE A 143 3.23 13.40 4.13
N GLN A 144 3.06 13.64 2.83
CA GLN A 144 2.15 14.65 2.32
C GLN A 144 0.89 13.95 1.82
N ARG A 145 -0.28 14.47 2.19
CA ARG A 145 -1.53 14.04 1.60
C ARG A 145 -1.62 14.54 0.18
N TYR A 146 -1.94 13.63 -0.73
CA TYR A 146 -2.21 13.95 -2.11
C TYR A 146 -3.67 13.64 -2.43
N PRO A 147 -4.43 14.58 -2.98
CA PRO A 147 -5.76 14.27 -3.50
C PRO A 147 -5.66 13.32 -4.70
N LYS A 148 -6.56 12.33 -4.75
CA LYS A 148 -6.62 11.33 -5.82
C LYS A 148 -6.77 11.96 -7.22
N SER A 149 -7.42 13.14 -7.30
CA SER A 149 -7.61 13.91 -8.54
C SER A 149 -6.32 14.43 -9.20
N LEU A 150 -5.19 14.48 -8.48
CA LEU A 150 -3.92 14.86 -9.09
C LEU A 150 -3.30 13.74 -9.95
N TYR A 151 -3.71 12.49 -9.74
CA TYR A 151 -3.16 11.32 -10.43
C TYR A 151 -4.14 10.73 -11.44
N TYR A 152 -5.44 10.99 -11.30
CA TYR A 152 -6.45 10.65 -12.31
C TYR A 152 -6.43 11.66 -13.48
N ARG A 153 -5.30 11.73 -14.19
CA ARG A 153 -5.13 12.52 -15.41
C ARG A 153 -4.24 11.79 -16.41
N SER A 154 -4.77 10.73 -17.02
CA SER A 154 -4.48 10.35 -18.41
C SER A 154 -5.17 9.02 -18.78
N GLU A 155 -6.48 9.03 -19.00
CA GLU A 155 -7.10 8.10 -19.96
C GLU A 155 -8.46 8.57 -20.48
N ASP A 156 -9.19 9.44 -19.76
CA ASP A 156 -10.52 9.93 -20.19
C ASP A 156 -10.58 11.45 -20.47
N VAL A 157 -9.72 11.99 -21.35
CA VAL A 157 -9.88 13.38 -21.86
C VAL A 157 -9.82 13.48 -23.39
N ASP A 158 -10.02 12.39 -24.13
CA ASP A 158 -10.13 12.47 -25.61
C ASP A 158 -11.39 11.78 -26.17
N THR A 159 -12.46 11.68 -25.39
CA THR A 159 -13.81 11.59 -25.97
C THR A 159 -14.40 13.00 -26.12
N GLN A 160 -13.99 13.69 -27.20
CA GLN A 160 -14.77 14.81 -27.71
C GLN A 160 -16.15 14.26 -28.14
N TYR A 161 -17.19 14.55 -27.36
CA TYR A 161 -18.55 14.53 -27.88
C TYR A 161 -18.73 15.77 -28.77
N ASN A 162 -18.49 15.59 -30.07
CA ASN A 162 -19.06 16.41 -31.13
C ASN A 162 -19.98 15.55 -31.98
#